data_AF-A0A2H6FUP9-F1
#
_entry.id   AF-A0A2H6FUP9-F1
#
_cell.length_a   1.000
_cell.length_b   1.000
_cell.length_c   1.000
_cell.angle_alpha   90.00
_cell.angle_beta   90.00
_cell.angle_gamma   90.00
#
_symmetry.space_group_name_H-M   'P 1'
#
loop_
_entity.id
_entity.type
_entity.pdbx_description
1 polymer ?
#
loop_
_entity_poly.entity_id
_entity_poly.type
_entity_poly.pdbx_seq_one_letter_code
_entity_poly.pdbx_strand_id
1 'polypeptide(L)'
;MINKLFYFAYGSNMYHKQMNKRCPSSKFLKPVYLDKYKFVYDGESKRWDNKAVANVLYSDGCQVWGGLFEINEDNLAALDCFEGHPNSYDKKMVEVQDADGDKYEAWVYHRTNKNPGDPSDKSVSGVRSCFLHFHITPSKKIGFCSNYQHNACRA
;
A
#
# COMPACT_ATOMS: atom_id res chain seq x y z
N MET A 1 14.92 16.90 -18.23
CA MET A 1 14.27 15.57 -18.27
C MET A 1 13.68 15.34 -16.88
N ILE A 2 12.41 14.95 -16.78
CA ILE A 2 11.82 14.60 -15.48
C ILE A 2 12.32 13.20 -15.11
N ASN A 3 12.99 13.07 -13.97
CA ASN A 3 13.42 11.78 -13.48
C ASN A 3 12.18 10.96 -13.07
N LYS A 4 12.04 9.77 -13.65
CA LYS A 4 10.88 8.90 -13.42
C LYS A 4 11.20 7.94 -12.28
N LEU A 5 10.33 7.92 -11.28
CA LEU A 5 10.42 7.02 -10.14
C LEU A 5 9.16 6.16 -10.10
N PHE A 6 9.26 4.98 -9.48
CA PHE A 6 8.10 4.15 -9.20
C PHE A 6 7.73 4.17 -7.72
N TYR A 7 6.43 4.13 -7.46
CA TYR A 7 5.85 4.08 -6.12
C TYR A 7 4.83 2.95 -6.05
N PHE A 8 4.98 2.11 -5.03
CA PHE A 8 4.09 0.99 -4.74
C PHE A 8 3.09 1.38 -3.63
N ALA A 9 1.81 1.45 -4.00
CA ALA A 9 0.73 1.69 -3.05
C ALA A 9 0.00 0.38 -2.71
N TYR A 10 -0.11 0.05 -1.42
CA TYR A 10 -0.83 -1.13 -0.92
C TYR A 10 -2.02 -0.77 -0.01
N GLY A 11 -2.26 0.52 0.22
CA GLY A 11 -3.28 1.04 1.12
C GLY A 11 -4.15 2.13 0.48
N SER A 12 -4.51 3.18 1.24
CA SER A 12 -5.42 4.23 0.76
C SER A 12 -4.97 4.96 -0.52
N ASN A 13 -3.65 5.04 -0.79
CA ASN A 13 -3.12 5.63 -2.02
C ASN A 13 -3.39 4.79 -3.28
N MET A 14 -3.92 3.58 -3.14
CA MET A 14 -4.48 2.82 -4.26
C MET A 14 -5.73 3.48 -4.86
N TYR A 15 -6.42 4.34 -4.11
CA TYR A 15 -7.59 5.05 -4.61
C TYR A 15 -7.18 6.21 -5.53
N HIS A 16 -7.45 6.08 -6.84
CA HIS A 16 -7.01 7.04 -7.85
C HIS A 16 -7.38 8.49 -7.55
N LYS A 17 -8.59 8.78 -7.04
CA LYS A 17 -8.97 10.16 -6.72
C LYS A 17 -8.11 10.73 -5.59
N GLN A 18 -7.75 9.91 -4.61
CA GLN A 18 -6.84 10.32 -3.55
C GLN A 18 -5.42 10.51 -4.08
N MET A 19 -4.93 9.57 -4.89
CA MET A 19 -3.59 9.66 -5.47
C MET A 19 -3.46 10.90 -6.37
N ASN A 20 -4.43 11.17 -7.23
CA ASN A 20 -4.46 12.36 -8.08
C ASN A 20 -4.50 13.65 -7.26
N LYS A 21 -5.28 13.68 -6.16
CA LYS A 21 -5.30 14.85 -5.25
C LYS A 21 -3.93 15.11 -4.59
N ARG A 22 -3.19 14.06 -4.24
CA ARG A 22 -1.86 14.17 -3.58
C ARG A 22 -0.74 14.42 -4.58
N CYS A 23 -0.82 13.77 -5.75
CA CYS A 23 0.20 13.73 -6.78
C CYS A 23 -0.47 13.84 -8.17
N PRO A 24 -0.81 15.05 -8.63
CA PRO A 24 -1.59 15.24 -9.86
C PRO A 24 -0.90 14.75 -11.14
N SER A 25 0.44 14.74 -11.14
CA SER A 25 1.27 14.23 -12.24
C SER A 25 1.53 12.72 -12.17
N SER A 26 1.04 12.03 -11.12
CA SER A 26 1.24 10.59 -10.99
C SER A 26 0.42 9.83 -12.02
N LYS A 27 0.98 8.74 -12.53
CA LYS A 27 0.32 7.86 -13.50
C LYS A 27 0.26 6.45 -12.96
N PHE A 28 -0.95 5.91 -12.83
CA PHE A 28 -1.11 4.48 -12.57
C PHE A 28 -0.63 3.67 -13.77
N LEU A 29 0.18 2.63 -13.51
CA LEU A 29 0.73 1.75 -14.54
C LEU A 29 0.02 0.41 -14.58
N LYS A 30 0.12 -0.35 -13.48
CA LYS A 30 -0.36 -1.73 -13.42
C LYS A 30 -0.47 -2.24 -11.97
N PRO A 31 -1.26 -3.29 -11.72
CA PRO A 31 -1.18 -4.07 -10.50
C PRO A 31 0.15 -4.81 -10.39
N VAL A 32 0.74 -4.81 -9.21
CA VAL A 32 1.98 -5.55 -8.87
C VAL A 32 1.87 -6.12 -7.46
N TYR A 33 2.75 -7.03 -7.08
CA TYR A 33 2.85 -7.55 -5.72
C TYR A 33 4.26 -7.42 -5.14
N LEU A 34 4.30 -7.29 -3.83
CA LEU A 34 5.50 -7.29 -3.01
C LEU A 34 5.61 -8.66 -2.32
N ASP A 35 6.65 -9.43 -2.66
CA ASP A 35 6.88 -10.78 -2.14
C ASP A 35 7.59 -10.77 -0.77
N LYS A 36 7.30 -11.77 0.07
CA LYS A 36 7.78 -11.90 1.47
C LYS A 36 7.28 -10.81 2.41
N TYR A 37 6.08 -10.29 2.15
CA TYR A 37 5.39 -9.34 3.03
C TYR A 37 3.95 -9.76 3.27
N LYS A 38 3.42 -9.36 4.41
CA LYS A 38 1.99 -9.41 4.72
C LYS A 38 1.45 -8.02 4.96
N PHE A 39 0.19 -7.82 4.58
CA PHE A 39 -0.55 -6.59 4.86
C PHE A 39 -1.13 -6.67 6.27
N VAL A 40 -1.01 -5.58 7.04
CA VAL A 40 -1.59 -5.48 8.38
C VAL A 40 -2.23 -4.11 8.60
N TYR A 41 -3.09 -4.03 9.62
CA TYR A 41 -3.45 -2.77 10.26
C TYR A 41 -2.76 -2.71 11.63
N ASP A 42 -1.92 -1.71 11.81
CA ASP A 42 -1.19 -1.51 13.06
C ASP A 42 -1.02 -0.03 13.41
N GLY A 43 -0.53 0.20 14.63
CA GLY A 43 -0.31 1.53 15.21
C GLY A 43 -1.60 2.32 15.36
N GLU A 44 -1.45 3.61 15.60
CA GLU A 44 -2.57 4.54 15.72
C GLU A 44 -2.23 5.80 14.94
N SER A 45 -3.23 6.35 14.25
CA SER A 45 -3.09 7.63 13.58
C SER A 45 -4.08 8.64 14.12
N LYS A 46 -3.57 9.73 14.69
CA LYS A 46 -4.38 10.89 15.12
C LYS A 46 -5.19 11.48 13.98
N ARG A 47 -4.69 11.36 12.75
CA ARG A 47 -5.38 11.82 11.52
C ARG A 47 -6.58 10.94 11.16
N TRP A 48 -6.61 9.70 11.64
CA TRP A 48 -7.64 8.72 11.35
C TRP A 48 -8.30 8.25 12.64
N ASP A 49 -8.71 9.19 13.48
CA ASP A 49 -9.49 8.96 14.70
C ASP A 49 -8.85 7.95 15.68
N ASN A 50 -7.51 7.98 15.78
CA ASN A 50 -6.70 7.04 16.57
C ASN A 50 -6.93 5.56 16.20
N LYS A 51 -7.31 5.30 14.94
CA LYS A 51 -7.45 3.94 14.41
C LYS A 51 -6.15 3.43 13.80
N ALA A 52 -6.07 2.11 13.68
CA ALA A 52 -4.98 1.46 12.98
C ALA A 52 -5.03 1.76 11.48
N VAL A 53 -3.85 1.87 10.89
CA VAL A 53 -3.68 2.22 9.48
C VAL A 53 -2.83 1.17 8.78
N ALA A 54 -2.92 1.14 7.45
CA ALA A 54 -2.34 0.09 6.62
C ALA A 54 -0.81 0.08 6.73
N ASN A 55 -0.22 -1.10 6.87
CA ASN A 55 1.22 -1.29 6.87
C ASN A 55 1.59 -2.61 6.18
N VAL A 56 2.87 -2.75 5.83
CA VAL A 56 3.46 -4.00 5.34
C VAL A 56 4.57 -4.45 6.28
N LEU A 57 4.54 -5.72 6.65
CA LEU A 57 5.55 -6.35 7.50
C LEU A 57 6.15 -7.54 6.78
N TYR A 58 7.46 -7.78 6.97
CA TYR A 58 8.11 -8.96 6.44
C TYR A 58 7.40 -10.23 6.94
N SER A 59 7.10 -11.14 6.02
CA SER A 59 6.47 -12.41 6.31
C SER A 59 6.75 -13.35 5.15
N ASP A 60 7.59 -14.36 5.40
CA ASP A 60 7.95 -15.32 4.36
C ASP A 60 6.72 -16.09 3.87
N GLY A 61 6.70 -16.39 2.57
CA GLY A 61 5.57 -17.07 1.91
C GLY A 61 4.28 -16.25 1.77
N CYS A 62 4.30 -14.94 2.04
CA CYS A 62 3.16 -14.05 1.85
C CYS A 62 3.45 -12.96 0.81
N GLN A 63 2.41 -12.51 0.12
CA GLN A 63 2.50 -11.52 -0.95
C GLN A 63 1.46 -10.42 -0.76
N VAL A 64 1.88 -9.16 -0.88
CA VAL A 64 0.98 -8.00 -0.81
C VAL A 64 0.77 -7.45 -2.21
N TRP A 65 -0.44 -7.56 -2.72
CA TRP A 65 -0.84 -6.90 -3.97
C TRP A 65 -1.10 -5.41 -3.75
N GLY A 66 -0.80 -4.62 -4.76
CA GLY A 66 -1.02 -3.16 -4.77
C GLY A 66 -0.91 -2.58 -6.16
N GLY A 67 -0.87 -1.25 -6.24
CA GLY A 67 -0.74 -0.50 -7.49
C GLY A 67 0.65 0.09 -7.69
N LEU A 68 1.20 -0.07 -8.89
CA LEU A 68 2.42 0.61 -9.33
C LEU A 68 2.07 1.94 -9.98
N PHE A 69 2.68 3.02 -9.49
CA PHE A 69 2.55 4.36 -10.03
C PHE A 69 3.89 4.88 -10.53
N GLU A 70 3.90 5.49 -11.71
CA GLU A 70 4.97 6.39 -12.14
C GLU A 70 4.76 7.73 -11.45
N ILE A 71 5.81 8.25 -10.81
CA ILE A 71 5.82 9.53 -10.11
C ILE A 71 7.11 10.30 -10.45
N ASN A 72 7.14 11.59 -10.13
CA ASN A 72 8.34 12.43 -10.16
C ASN A 72 8.81 12.79 -8.74
N GLU A 73 9.90 13.54 -8.63
CA GLU A 73 10.46 13.96 -7.34
C GLU A 73 9.50 14.84 -6.53
N ASP A 74 8.75 15.75 -7.17
CA ASP A 74 7.74 16.58 -6.49
C ASP A 74 6.62 15.73 -5.88
N ASN A 75 6.19 14.68 -6.57
CA ASN A 75 5.22 13.72 -6.06
C ASN A 75 5.80 12.94 -4.89
N LEU A 76 7.07 12.53 -4.95
CA LEU A 76 7.72 11.83 -3.83
C LEU A 76 7.79 12.74 -2.59
N ALA A 77 8.18 14.00 -2.74
CA ALA A 77 8.20 14.98 -1.65
C ALA A 77 6.79 15.25 -1.09
N ALA A 78 5.77 15.33 -1.94
CA ALA A 78 4.39 15.44 -1.49
C ALA A 78 3.96 14.20 -0.67
N LEU A 79 4.30 13.00 -1.14
CA LEU A 79 4.06 11.76 -0.40
C LEU A 79 4.78 11.74 0.94
N ASP A 80 6.04 12.19 1.01
CA ASP A 80 6.79 12.28 2.28
C ASP A 80 6.02 13.11 3.31
N CYS A 81 5.49 14.27 2.90
CA CYS A 81 4.65 15.13 3.74
C CYS A 81 3.35 14.43 4.16
N PHE A 82 2.67 13.72 3.24
CA PHE A 82 1.39 13.08 3.53
C PHE A 82 1.50 11.85 4.44
N GLU A 83 2.57 11.07 4.28
CA GLU A 83 2.87 9.89 5.09
C GLU A 83 3.60 10.26 6.39
N GLY A 84 3.98 11.53 6.55
CA GLY A 84 4.65 12.06 7.74
C GLY A 84 6.06 11.54 7.90
N HIS A 85 6.76 11.27 6.80
CA HIS A 85 8.14 10.80 6.79
C HIS A 85 9.10 11.86 7.35
N PRO A 86 10.09 11.48 8.18
CA PRO A 86 10.40 10.13 8.68
C PRO A 86 9.72 9.74 10.01
N ASN A 87 8.85 10.60 10.55
CA ASN A 87 8.33 10.45 11.92
C ASN A 87 7.19 9.42 12.04
N SER A 88 6.30 9.35 11.05
CA SER A 88 5.10 8.50 11.08
C SER A 88 5.27 7.22 10.28
N TYR A 89 5.75 7.34 9.05
CA TYR A 89 6.19 6.24 8.19
C TYR A 89 7.65 6.46 7.78
N ASP A 90 8.39 5.36 7.68
CA ASP A 90 9.66 5.35 6.97
C ASP A 90 9.42 4.96 5.50
N LYS A 91 10.41 5.14 4.63
CA LYS A 91 10.35 4.70 3.23
C LYS A 91 11.59 3.92 2.84
N LYS A 92 11.42 2.97 1.94
CA LYS A 92 12.52 2.20 1.37
C LYS A 92 12.22 1.81 -0.08
N MET A 93 13.26 1.46 -0.81
CA MET A 93 13.13 0.80 -2.10
C MET A 93 12.82 -0.69 -1.89
N VAL A 94 11.91 -1.22 -2.69
CA VAL A 94 11.59 -2.64 -2.76
C VAL A 94 11.47 -3.09 -4.21
N GLU A 95 11.70 -4.37 -4.44
CA GLU A 95 11.37 -5.02 -5.71
C GLU A 95 9.91 -5.49 -5.65
N VAL A 96 9.11 -5.10 -6.63
CA VAL A 96 7.74 -5.59 -6.84
C VAL A 96 7.64 -6.27 -8.20
N GLN A 97 6.73 -7.23 -8.32
CA GLN A 97 6.57 -8.04 -9.52
C GLN A 97 5.16 -7.95 -10.07
N ASP A 98 5.00 -7.89 -11.39
CA ASP A 98 3.67 -8.00 -12.01
C ASP A 98 3.27 -9.47 -12.24
N ALA A 99 2.08 -9.68 -12.83
CA ALA A 99 1.56 -11.02 -13.06
C ALA A 99 2.33 -11.81 -14.15
N ASP A 100 3.05 -11.11 -15.01
CA ASP A 100 3.84 -11.71 -16.10
C ASP A 100 5.27 -12.06 -15.64
N GLY A 101 5.64 -11.59 -14.45
CA GLY A 101 6.91 -11.87 -13.80
C GLY A 101 7.94 -10.74 -13.94
N ASP A 102 7.57 -9.60 -14.55
CA ASP A 102 8.45 -8.46 -14.68
C ASP A 102 8.66 -7.78 -13.32
N LYS A 103 9.88 -7.34 -13.07
CA LYS A 103 10.31 -6.75 -11.80
C LYS A 103 10.53 -5.25 -11.91
N TYR A 104 10.15 -4.54 -10.86
CA TYR A 104 10.26 -3.08 -10.77
C TYR A 104 10.79 -2.68 -9.40
N GLU A 105 11.77 -1.79 -9.37
CA GLU A 105 12.20 -1.14 -8.13
C GLU A 105 11.27 0.04 -7.83
N ALA A 106 10.62 0.03 -6.67
CA ALA A 106 9.64 1.04 -6.29
C ALA A 106 9.84 1.49 -4.83
N TRP A 107 9.55 2.77 -4.57
CA TRP A 107 9.42 3.29 -3.22
C TRP A 107 8.17 2.71 -2.55
N VAL A 108 8.31 2.36 -1.27
CA VAL A 108 7.20 1.97 -0.41
C VAL A 108 7.34 2.64 0.95
N TYR A 109 6.23 3.10 1.51
CA TYR A 109 6.17 3.56 2.90
C TYR A 109 5.84 2.41 3.83
N HIS A 110 6.53 2.30 4.95
CA HIS A 110 6.28 1.25 5.94
C HIS A 110 6.54 1.76 7.36
N ARG A 111 6.12 0.96 8.35
CA ARG A 111 6.40 1.20 9.77
C ARG A 111 6.94 -0.05 10.43
N THR A 112 7.72 0.14 11.47
CA THR A 112 8.25 -0.92 12.32
C THR A 112 7.77 -0.74 13.76
N ASN A 113 7.80 -1.82 14.55
CA ASN A 113 7.53 -1.81 15.98
C ASN A 113 6.19 -1.16 16.38
N LYS A 114 5.11 -1.46 15.64
CA LYS A 114 3.76 -1.02 15.96
C LYS A 114 2.94 -2.20 16.49
N ASN A 115 2.08 -1.91 17.47
CA ASN A 115 1.13 -2.89 17.97
C ASN A 115 -0.03 -3.03 16.97
N PRO A 116 -0.57 -4.24 16.76
CA PRO A 116 -1.81 -4.43 16.02
C PRO A 116 -2.93 -3.58 16.61
N GLY A 117 -3.86 -3.13 15.77
CA GLY A 117 -5.03 -2.38 16.23
C GLY A 117 -6.17 -2.43 15.21
N ASP A 118 -7.32 -1.93 15.63
CA ASP A 118 -8.52 -1.97 14.79
C ASP A 118 -8.53 -0.81 13.78
N PRO A 119 -8.65 -1.10 12.47
CA PRO A 119 -8.85 -0.06 11.47
C PRO A 119 -10.25 0.53 11.56
N SER A 120 -10.45 1.70 10.93
CA SER A 120 -11.80 2.20 10.67
C SER A 120 -12.47 1.44 9.52
N ASP A 121 -13.80 1.31 9.57
CA ASP A 121 -14.59 0.73 8.48
C ASP A 121 -14.35 1.42 7.14
N LYS A 122 -14.12 2.73 7.17
CA LYS A 122 -13.75 3.54 5.99
C LYS A 122 -12.43 3.08 5.38
N SER A 123 -11.43 2.79 6.21
CA SER A 123 -10.12 2.30 5.77
C SER A 123 -10.23 0.92 5.13
N VAL A 124 -10.94 0.01 5.78
CA VAL A 124 -11.20 -1.35 5.28
C VAL A 124 -11.95 -1.30 3.95
N SER A 125 -13.06 -0.54 3.90
CA SER A 125 -13.88 -0.41 2.70
C SER A 125 -13.12 0.23 1.53
N GLY A 126 -12.31 1.26 1.81
CA GLY A 126 -11.50 1.93 0.79
C GLY A 126 -10.48 0.99 0.16
N VAL A 127 -9.75 0.23 0.99
CA VAL A 127 -8.77 -0.75 0.51
C VAL A 127 -9.44 -1.84 -0.32
N ARG A 128 -10.56 -2.41 0.17
CA ARG A 128 -11.34 -3.42 -0.58
C ARG A 128 -11.83 -2.91 -1.94
N SER A 129 -12.36 -1.69 -1.98
CA SER A 129 -12.85 -1.09 -3.23
C SER A 129 -11.73 -0.91 -4.25
N CYS A 130 -10.51 -0.60 -3.81
CA CYS A 130 -9.36 -0.48 -4.70
C CYS A 130 -8.99 -1.83 -5.31
N PHE A 131 -8.95 -2.91 -4.51
CA PHE A 131 -8.66 -4.25 -5.01
C PHE A 131 -9.65 -4.71 -6.09
N LEU A 132 -10.95 -4.47 -5.87
CA LEU A 132 -11.99 -4.77 -6.87
C LEU A 132 -11.78 -3.96 -8.16
N HIS A 133 -11.44 -2.68 -8.05
CA HIS A 133 -11.21 -1.80 -9.21
C HIS A 133 -10.02 -2.24 -10.06
N PHE A 134 -8.98 -2.81 -9.45
CA PHE A 134 -7.78 -3.29 -10.16
C PHE A 134 -7.94 -4.69 -10.77
N HIS A 135 -9.16 -5.27 -10.74
CA HIS A 135 -9.40 -6.67 -11.13
C HIS A 135 -8.45 -7.65 -10.41
N ILE A 136 -8.00 -7.30 -9.21
CA ILE A 136 -7.26 -8.19 -8.32
C ILE A 136 -8.33 -9.10 -7.72
N THR A 137 -8.57 -10.24 -8.39
CA THR A 137 -9.64 -11.18 -8.02
C THR A 137 -9.41 -11.75 -6.61
N PRO A 138 -10.46 -12.18 -5.88
CA PRO A 138 -10.32 -12.83 -4.58
C PRO A 138 -9.41 -14.08 -4.60
N SER A 139 -9.26 -14.72 -5.77
CA SER A 139 -8.32 -15.82 -5.99
C SER A 139 -6.85 -15.38 -5.98
N LYS A 140 -6.56 -14.12 -6.34
CA LYS A 140 -5.27 -13.43 -6.16
C LYS A 140 -5.29 -12.75 -4.79
N LYS A 141 -5.17 -13.58 -3.75
CA LYS A 141 -5.41 -13.26 -2.34
C LYS A 141 -4.73 -11.94 -1.90
N ILE A 142 -5.54 -11.04 -1.35
CA ILE A 142 -5.15 -9.81 -0.63
C ILE A 142 -4.16 -10.14 0.48
N GLY A 143 -2.83 -10.07 0.34
CA GLY A 143 -1.94 -10.07 1.52
C GLY A 143 -2.06 -11.27 2.47
N PHE A 144 -2.88 -12.26 2.15
CA PHE A 144 -3.37 -13.26 3.07
C PHE A 144 -2.39 -14.41 2.88
N CYS A 145 -1.47 -14.51 3.83
CA CYS A 145 -0.87 -15.80 4.14
C CYS A 145 -2.01 -16.83 4.17
N SER A 146 -1.78 -18.05 3.68
CA SER A 146 -2.77 -19.14 3.70
C SER A 146 -3.46 -19.35 5.06
N ASN A 147 -2.89 -18.80 6.14
CA ASN A 147 -3.35 -18.88 7.52
C ASN A 147 -3.84 -17.55 8.16
N TYR A 148 -3.91 -16.41 7.46
CA TYR A 148 -4.28 -15.13 8.08
C TYR A 148 -5.81 -14.96 8.12
N GLN A 149 -6.44 -15.47 9.18
CA GLN A 149 -7.84 -15.22 9.50
C GLN A 149 -7.96 -13.91 10.28
N HIS A 150 -8.23 -12.79 9.59
CA HIS A 150 -8.88 -11.67 10.26
C HIS A 150 -10.38 -11.79 10.04
N ASN A 151 -11.13 -11.96 11.13
CA ASN A 151 -12.59 -12.03 11.17
C ASN A 151 -13.32 -10.80 10.56
N ALA A 152 -12.60 -9.77 10.11
CA ALA A 152 -13.16 -8.61 9.45
C ALA A 152 -13.62 -8.88 8.00
N CYS A 153 -13.17 -9.97 7.36
CA CYS A 153 -13.51 -10.33 5.97
C CYS A 153 -14.57 -11.43 5.83
N ARG A 154 -15.48 -11.55 6.80
CA ARG A 154 -16.75 -12.27 6.60
C ARG A 154 -17.88 -11.24 6.50
N ALA A 155 -18.23 -10.90 5.26
CA ALA A 155 -19.53 -10.34 4.88
C ALA A 155 -19.76 -10.71 3.41
#